data_AF-A0A0C1QXG2-F1
#
_entry.id   AF-A0A0C1QXG2-F1
#
_cell.length_a   1.000
_cell.length_b   1.000
_cell.length_c   1.000
_cell.angle_alpha   90.00
_cell.angle_beta   90.00
_cell.angle_gamma   90.00
#
_symmetry.space_group_name_H-M   'P 1'
#
loop_
_entity.id
_entity.type
_entity.pdbx_description
1 polymer ?
#
loop_
_entity_poly.entity_id
_entity_poly.type
_entity_poly.pdbx_seq_one_letter_code
_entity_poly.pdbx_strand_id
1 'polypeptide(L)'
;MNLETDNSQEIAQLKSEVITKRNQGEVVFEIKKITSNNSNERSATSRSLETSREVLELIDAFVNQQGYHNLGERWKEISQEEAEQIISFIMTKDLAYSVELMSAREAQQISAKVLTLFTGDCKYFTNASFVNNFSGMSEWDSITESTFDTGVIIVSGDRIGMLWVQDED
;
A
#
# COMPACT_ATOMS: atom_id res chain seq x y z
N MET A 1 1.79 -11.32 14.83
CA MET A 1 1.19 -9.99 15.12
C MET A 1 -0.31 -10.08 14.90
N ASN A 2 -1.11 -9.31 15.64
CA ASN A 2 -2.55 -9.22 15.43
C ASN A 2 -2.88 -7.89 14.73
N LEU A 3 -3.97 -7.88 13.96
CA LEU A 3 -4.42 -6.71 13.18
C LEU A 3 -5.82 -6.30 13.60
N GLU A 4 -5.96 -5.04 13.99
CA GLU A 4 -7.24 -4.46 14.41
C GLU A 4 -7.56 -3.23 13.56
N THR A 5 -8.82 -3.07 13.16
CA THR A 5 -9.24 -1.91 12.37
C THR A 5 -9.01 -0.60 13.13
N ASP A 6 -8.35 0.37 12.50
CA ASP A 6 -8.18 1.70 13.07
C ASP A 6 -9.38 2.60 12.72
N ASN A 7 -10.30 2.74 13.67
CA ASN A 7 -11.52 3.54 13.51
C ASN A 7 -11.30 5.05 13.75
N SER A 8 -10.09 5.57 13.57
CA SER A 8 -9.84 7.01 13.73
C SER A 8 -10.62 7.84 12.70
N GLN A 9 -11.11 9.00 13.12
CA GLN A 9 -11.88 9.89 12.26
C GLN A 9 -11.04 10.42 11.08
N GLU A 10 -9.74 10.64 11.30
CA GLU A 10 -8.80 11.09 10.27
C GLU A 10 -8.67 10.06 9.13
N ILE A 11 -8.51 8.77 9.47
CA ILE A 11 -8.46 7.68 8.50
C ILE A 11 -9.77 7.59 7.72
N ALA A 12 -10.91 7.70 8.40
CA ALA A 12 -12.23 7.65 7.75
C ALA A 12 -12.44 8.83 6.79
N GLN A 13 -12.00 10.04 7.16
CA GLN A 13 -12.07 11.22 6.30
C GLN A 13 -11.17 11.08 5.07
N LEU A 14 -9.92 10.63 5.25
CA LEU A 14 -9.01 10.44 4.13
C LEU A 14 -9.49 9.33 3.19
N LYS A 15 -10.00 8.22 3.74
CA LYS A 15 -10.63 7.15 2.96
C LYS A 15 -11.75 7.68 2.06
N SER A 16 -12.65 8.48 2.64
CA SER A 16 -13.74 9.11 1.89
C SER A 16 -13.21 10.04 0.80
N GLU A 17 -12.17 10.82 1.09
CA GLU A 17 -11.55 11.73 0.11
C GLU A 17 -10.94 10.95 -1.07
N VAL A 18 -10.16 9.91 -0.78
CA VAL A 18 -9.52 9.03 -1.78
C VAL A 18 -10.57 8.42 -2.70
N ILE A 19 -11.60 7.78 -2.15
CA ILE A 19 -12.66 7.11 -2.91
C ILE A 19 -13.50 8.11 -3.71
N THR A 20 -13.75 9.30 -3.17
CA THR A 20 -14.56 10.31 -3.89
C THR A 20 -13.80 10.93 -5.05
N LYS A 21 -12.48 11.16 -4.88
CA LYS A 21 -11.67 11.81 -5.92
C LYS A 21 -11.30 10.86 -7.06
N ARG A 22 -11.04 9.58 -6.78
CA ARG A 22 -10.84 8.56 -7.81
C ARG A 22 -12.18 7.89 -8.11
N ASN A 23 -12.90 8.43 -9.09
CA ASN A 23 -14.25 8.00 -9.48
C ASN A 23 -14.28 6.91 -10.58
N GLN A 24 -13.12 6.34 -10.93
CA GLN A 24 -12.97 5.23 -11.86
C GLN A 24 -12.11 4.14 -11.21
N GLY A 25 -12.43 2.89 -11.52
CA GLY A 25 -11.86 1.74 -10.82
C GLY A 25 -12.41 1.55 -9.42
N GLU A 26 -12.03 0.42 -8.82
CA GLU A 26 -12.22 0.20 -7.40
C GLU A 26 -10.98 0.69 -6.64
N VAL A 27 -11.20 1.33 -5.48
CA VAL A 27 -10.12 1.78 -4.60
C VAL A 27 -10.25 1.14 -3.24
N VAL A 28 -9.22 0.42 -2.83
CA VAL A 28 -9.09 -0.16 -1.51
C VAL A 28 -8.20 0.75 -0.68
N PHE A 29 -8.77 1.32 0.38
CA PHE A 29 -8.04 2.10 1.36
C PHE A 29 -8.33 1.55 2.75
N GLU A 30 -7.36 0.84 3.32
CA GLU A 30 -7.50 0.15 4.61
C GLU A 30 -6.28 0.36 5.48
N ILE A 31 -6.51 0.61 6.77
CA ILE A 31 -5.45 0.78 7.77
C ILE A 31 -5.83 -0.01 9.03
N LYS A 32 -4.87 -0.78 9.54
CA LYS A 32 -5.00 -1.56 10.77
C LYS A 32 -3.85 -1.27 11.72
N LYS A 33 -4.15 -1.30 13.01
CA LYS A 33 -3.15 -1.28 14.08
C LYS A 33 -2.48 -2.64 14.20
N ILE A 34 -1.17 -2.61 14.37
CA ILE A 34 -0.35 -3.78 14.66
C ILE A 34 -0.25 -3.91 16.18
N THR A 35 -0.75 -5.02 16.72
CA THR A 35 -0.57 -5.38 18.13
C THR A 35 0.39 -6.56 18.25
N SER A 36 1.44 -6.38 19.07
CA SER A 36 2.47 -7.40 19.26
C SER A 36 2.12 -8.31 20.44
N ASN A 37 2.09 -9.62 20.19
CA ASN A 37 1.95 -10.64 21.23
C ASN A 37 3.36 -11.14 21.57
N ASN A 38 3.96 -10.54 22.60
CA ASN A 38 5.19 -10.97 23.29
C ASN A 38 6.54 -10.49 22.74
N SER A 39 7.25 -9.83 23.66
CA SER A 39 8.67 -9.53 23.71
C SER A 39 9.51 -10.80 23.80
N ASN A 40 10.40 -11.03 22.84
CA ASN A 40 11.54 -11.91 23.05
C ASN A 40 12.79 -11.31 22.38
N GLU A 41 13.83 -11.11 23.18
CA GLU A 41 15.13 -10.59 22.77
C GLU A 41 15.93 -11.67 22.03
N ARG A 42 16.37 -11.39 20.80
CA ARG A 42 17.24 -12.28 19.99
C ARG A 42 18.26 -11.48 19.15
N SER A 43 19.33 -12.19 18.77
CA SER A 43 20.58 -11.70 18.13
C SER A 43 20.36 -10.91 16.81
N ALA A 44 21.19 -9.88 16.58
CA ALA A 44 20.98 -8.83 15.57
C ALA A 44 20.97 -9.30 14.10
N THR A 45 21.75 -10.31 13.73
CA THR A 45 21.86 -10.75 12.32
C THR A 45 20.71 -11.64 11.88
N SER A 46 20.31 -12.61 12.72
CA SER A 46 19.10 -13.41 12.52
C SER A 46 17.85 -12.53 12.57
N ARG A 47 17.85 -11.51 13.44
CA ARG A 47 16.76 -10.56 13.58
C ARG A 47 16.46 -9.80 12.29
N SER A 48 17.44 -9.41 11.48
CA SER A 48 17.18 -8.65 10.24
C SER A 48 16.41 -9.48 9.19
N LEU A 49 16.87 -10.70 8.91
CA LEU A 49 16.19 -11.62 7.98
C LEU A 49 14.85 -12.12 8.52
N GLU A 50 14.77 -12.41 9.82
CA GLU A 50 13.50 -12.72 10.49
C GLU A 50 12.53 -11.54 10.40
N THR A 51 13.00 -10.30 10.62
CA THR A 51 12.15 -9.10 10.52
C THR A 51 11.63 -8.92 9.09
N SER A 52 12.44 -9.14 8.06
CA SER A 52 11.95 -9.06 6.67
C SER A 52 10.90 -10.12 6.38
N ARG A 53 11.11 -11.37 6.80
CA ARG A 53 10.12 -12.45 6.61
C ARG A 53 8.84 -12.21 7.41
N GLU A 54 8.95 -11.77 8.67
CA GLU A 54 7.82 -11.42 9.53
C GLU A 54 6.98 -10.29 8.93
N VAL A 55 7.63 -9.31 8.28
CA VAL A 55 6.93 -8.23 7.55
C VAL A 55 6.19 -8.78 6.34
N LEU A 56 6.78 -9.67 5.54
CA LEU A 56 6.08 -10.28 4.40
C LEU A 56 4.89 -11.14 4.85
N GLU A 57 5.05 -11.93 5.91
CA GLU A 57 3.96 -12.72 6.50
C GLU A 57 2.85 -11.81 7.07
N LEU A 58 3.20 -10.66 7.64
CA LEU A 58 2.24 -9.65 8.09
C LEU A 58 1.46 -9.04 6.92
N ILE A 59 2.15 -8.70 5.83
CA ILE A 59 1.54 -8.13 4.62
C ILE A 59 0.57 -9.13 4.01
N ASP A 60 0.99 -10.37 3.81
CA ASP A 60 0.12 -11.44 3.28
C ASP A 60 -1.09 -11.67 4.20
N ALA A 61 -0.91 -11.66 5.53
CA ALA A 61 -2.03 -11.75 6.47
C ALA A 61 -3.00 -10.56 6.36
N PHE A 62 -2.47 -9.34 6.18
CA PHE A 62 -3.25 -8.13 6.01
C PHE A 62 -4.06 -8.13 4.70
N VAL A 63 -3.44 -8.54 3.60
CA VAL A 63 -4.03 -8.64 2.26
C VAL A 63 -5.11 -9.73 2.22
N ASN A 64 -4.85 -10.92 2.80
CA ASN A 64 -5.88 -11.97 2.94
C ASN A 64 -7.12 -11.51 3.71
N GLN A 65 -6.96 -10.66 4.74
CA GLN A 65 -8.11 -10.15 5.49
C GLN A 65 -9.02 -9.25 4.64
N GLN A 66 -8.53 -8.76 3.50
CA GLN A 66 -9.33 -8.01 2.53
C GLN A 66 -9.92 -8.93 1.43
N GLY A 67 -9.58 -10.22 1.43
CA GLY A 67 -10.05 -11.19 0.43
C GLY A 67 -9.12 -11.38 -0.77
N TYR A 68 -7.88 -10.90 -0.70
CA TYR A 68 -6.91 -10.92 -1.80
C TYR A 68 -5.82 -11.97 -1.62
N HIS A 69 -5.12 -12.30 -2.70
CA HIS A 69 -4.10 -13.36 -2.75
C HIS A 69 -2.73 -12.91 -2.21
N ASN A 70 -1.96 -13.88 -1.73
CA ASN A 70 -0.60 -13.66 -1.21
C ASN A 70 0.45 -13.56 -2.30
N LEU A 71 1.48 -12.75 -2.05
CA LEU A 71 2.66 -12.67 -2.91
C LEU A 71 3.92 -13.27 -2.27
N GLY A 72 4.00 -13.31 -0.93
CA GLY A 72 5.19 -13.77 -0.22
C GLY A 72 6.44 -13.01 -0.67
N GLU A 73 7.46 -13.71 -1.12
CA GLU A 73 8.73 -13.10 -1.58
C GLU A 73 8.61 -12.27 -2.87
N ARG A 74 7.45 -12.26 -3.54
CA ARG A 74 7.21 -11.45 -4.74
C ARG A 74 6.85 -9.98 -4.43
N TRP A 75 6.59 -9.64 -3.17
CA TRP A 75 6.46 -8.24 -2.76
C TRP A 75 7.76 -7.48 -3.05
N LYS A 76 7.64 -6.31 -3.68
CA LYS A 76 8.78 -5.44 -3.99
C LYS A 76 8.88 -4.37 -2.92
N GLU A 77 9.93 -4.42 -2.10
CA GLU A 77 10.25 -3.36 -1.14
C GLU A 77 10.74 -2.12 -1.92
N ILE A 78 10.20 -0.96 -1.59
CA ILE A 78 10.47 0.31 -2.25
C ILE A 78 10.80 1.41 -1.23
N SER A 79 11.35 2.52 -1.70
CA SER A 79 11.58 3.71 -0.87
C SER A 79 10.28 4.48 -0.59
N GLN A 80 10.33 5.40 0.38
CA GLN A 80 9.21 6.30 0.65
C GLN A 80 8.92 7.22 -0.55
N GLU A 81 9.96 7.71 -1.23
CA GLU A 81 9.83 8.54 -2.41
C GLU A 81 9.15 7.78 -3.56
N GLU A 82 9.53 6.51 -3.76
CA GLU A 82 8.90 5.65 -4.76
C GLU A 82 7.42 5.40 -4.41
N ALA A 83 7.11 5.16 -3.13
CA ALA A 83 5.74 5.04 -2.65
C ALA A 83 4.91 6.31 -2.91
N GLU A 84 5.48 7.49 -2.67
CA GLU A 84 4.83 8.78 -2.94
C GLU A 84 4.49 8.93 -4.43
N GLN A 85 5.42 8.54 -5.30
CA GLN A 85 5.25 8.59 -6.75
C GLN A 85 4.22 7.58 -7.24
N ILE A 86 4.20 6.36 -6.70
CA ILE A 86 3.20 5.32 -7.06
C ILE A 86 1.81 5.76 -6.64
N ILE A 87 1.62 6.23 -5.40
CA ILE A 87 0.32 6.74 -4.94
C ILE A 87 -0.13 7.90 -5.82
N SER A 88 0.79 8.82 -6.17
CA SER A 88 0.46 9.93 -7.06
C SER A 88 0.04 9.43 -8.45
N PHE A 89 0.73 8.43 -9.01
CA PHE A 89 0.43 7.83 -10.30
C PHE A 89 -0.97 7.20 -10.32
N ILE A 90 -1.24 6.28 -9.38
CA ILE A 90 -2.53 5.55 -9.32
C ILE A 90 -3.69 6.44 -8.91
N MET A 91 -3.46 7.63 -8.35
CA MET A 91 -4.53 8.59 -8.10
C MET A 91 -4.76 9.53 -9.29
N THR A 92 -3.72 9.86 -10.06
CA THR A 92 -3.82 10.80 -11.19
C THR A 92 -4.55 10.18 -12.39
N LYS A 93 -4.37 8.88 -12.65
CA LYS A 93 -4.88 8.22 -13.87
C LYS A 93 -5.42 6.83 -13.63
N ASP A 94 -6.32 6.35 -14.47
CA ASP A 94 -6.63 4.91 -14.53
C ASP A 94 -5.45 4.11 -15.12
N LEU A 95 -5.38 2.81 -14.80
CA LEU A 95 -4.31 1.90 -15.15
C LEU A 95 -4.42 1.36 -16.57
N ALA A 96 -5.62 1.25 -17.14
CA ALA A 96 -5.86 0.61 -18.43
C ALA A 96 -5.56 1.56 -19.61
N TYR A 97 -6.07 2.78 -19.54
CA TYR A 97 -6.05 3.75 -20.64
C TYR A 97 -5.34 5.06 -20.28
N SER A 98 -4.87 5.22 -19.05
CA SER A 98 -4.17 6.43 -18.60
C SER A 98 -5.00 7.73 -18.74
N VAL A 99 -6.33 7.62 -18.66
CA VAL A 99 -7.26 8.75 -18.55
C VAL A 99 -7.01 9.48 -17.25
N GLU A 100 -6.88 10.80 -17.33
CA GLU A 100 -6.67 11.65 -16.16
C GLU A 100 -7.94 11.75 -15.32
N LEU A 101 -7.84 11.35 -14.04
CA LEU A 101 -8.92 11.37 -13.05
C LEU A 101 -8.86 12.60 -12.15
N MET A 102 -7.64 13.06 -11.83
CA MET A 102 -7.39 14.29 -11.07
C MET A 102 -6.02 14.86 -11.43
N SER A 103 -5.77 16.11 -10.99
CA SER A 103 -4.47 16.74 -11.24
C SER A 103 -3.35 16.10 -10.40
N ALA A 104 -2.13 16.11 -10.93
CA ALA A 104 -0.95 15.62 -10.21
C ALA A 104 -0.74 16.31 -8.84
N ARG A 105 -1.11 17.59 -8.73
CA ARG A 105 -1.05 18.33 -7.46
C ARG A 105 -2.02 17.76 -6.42
N GLU A 106 -3.23 17.41 -6.82
CA GLU A 106 -4.21 16.81 -5.90
C GLU A 106 -3.76 15.41 -5.48
N ALA A 107 -3.26 14.62 -6.43
CA ALA A 107 -2.73 13.29 -6.15
C ALA A 107 -1.55 13.34 -5.16
N GLN A 108 -0.62 14.29 -5.32
CA GLN A 108 0.47 14.54 -4.38
C GLN A 108 -0.04 14.93 -2.98
N GLN A 109 -1.09 15.74 -2.89
CA GLN A 109 -1.70 16.10 -1.61
C GLN A 109 -2.30 14.89 -0.90
N ILE A 110 -2.97 14.00 -1.64
CA ILE A 110 -3.49 12.74 -1.10
C ILE A 110 -2.32 11.87 -0.64
N SER A 111 -1.30 11.71 -1.48
CA SER A 111 -0.11 10.92 -1.18
C SER A 111 0.56 11.37 0.13
N ALA A 112 0.80 12.68 0.27
CA ALA A 112 1.35 13.25 1.50
C ALA A 112 0.47 12.96 2.73
N LYS A 113 -0.86 13.12 2.63
CA LYS A 113 -1.79 12.78 3.73
C LYS A 113 -1.71 11.31 4.12
N VAL A 114 -1.69 10.40 3.14
CA VAL A 114 -1.58 8.95 3.38
C VAL A 114 -0.29 8.63 4.13
N LEU A 115 0.85 9.15 3.66
CA LEU A 115 2.14 8.91 4.30
C LEU A 115 2.20 9.46 5.73
N THR A 116 1.54 10.60 6.01
CA THR A 116 1.51 11.18 7.37
C THR A 116 0.74 10.35 8.40
N LEU A 117 -0.09 9.39 7.97
CA LEU A 117 -0.79 8.47 8.87
C LEU A 117 0.13 7.41 9.49
N PHE A 118 1.35 7.27 8.97
CA PHE A 118 2.36 6.32 9.42
C PHE A 118 3.52 7.11 10.03
N THR A 119 4.00 6.66 11.20
CA THR A 119 5.06 7.36 11.93
C THR A 119 6.20 6.41 12.28
N GLY A 120 7.40 6.97 12.45
CA GLY A 120 8.60 6.21 12.75
C GLY A 120 9.17 5.50 11.52
N ASP A 121 9.89 4.40 11.76
CA ASP A 121 10.52 3.62 10.69
C ASP A 121 9.44 2.85 9.91
N CYS A 122 9.20 3.28 8.68
CA CYS A 122 8.22 2.70 7.77
C CYS A 122 8.92 1.89 6.67
N LYS A 123 8.31 0.77 6.30
CA LYS A 123 8.65 0.00 5.10
C LYS A 123 7.51 0.07 4.10
N TYR A 124 7.84 0.10 2.83
CA TYR A 124 6.90 0.29 1.74
C TYR A 124 7.02 -0.86 0.75
N PHE A 125 5.89 -1.35 0.26
CA PHE A 125 5.84 -2.47 -0.66
C PHE A 125 4.84 -2.23 -1.78
N THR A 126 5.14 -2.79 -2.95
CA THR A 126 4.22 -2.83 -4.10
C THR A 126 4.31 -4.19 -4.79
N ASN A 127 3.38 -4.46 -5.70
CA ASN A 127 3.41 -5.65 -6.56
C ASN A 127 4.06 -5.40 -7.93
N ALA A 128 4.36 -4.14 -8.26
CA ALA A 128 4.66 -3.75 -9.63
C ALA A 128 6.06 -3.15 -9.81
N SER A 129 6.60 -3.30 -11.02
CA SER A 129 7.75 -2.53 -11.50
C SER A 129 7.27 -1.36 -12.34
N PHE A 130 7.85 -0.19 -12.07
CA PHE A 130 7.51 1.06 -12.73
C PHE A 130 8.63 1.51 -13.67
N VAL A 131 8.24 2.16 -14.77
CA VAL A 131 9.13 2.71 -15.79
C VAL A 131 8.86 4.18 -16.02
N ASN A 132 9.74 4.84 -16.78
CA ASN A 132 9.59 6.25 -17.16
C ASN A 132 9.32 7.16 -15.95
N ASN A 133 10.08 6.97 -14.86
CA ASN A 133 9.93 7.72 -13.62
C ASN A 133 8.49 7.65 -13.05
N PHE A 134 7.98 6.43 -12.86
CA PHE A 134 6.66 6.14 -12.28
C PHE A 134 5.47 6.66 -13.10
N SER A 135 5.66 6.88 -14.40
CA SER A 135 4.56 7.27 -15.30
C SER A 135 3.91 6.09 -16.03
N GLY A 136 4.41 4.87 -15.81
CA GLY A 136 3.81 3.65 -16.33
C GLY A 136 4.31 2.40 -15.58
N MET A 137 3.51 1.34 -15.66
CA MET A 137 3.79 0.03 -15.08
C MET A 137 4.30 -0.91 -16.18
N SER A 138 5.38 -1.66 -15.91
CA SER A 138 5.94 -2.62 -16.88
C SER A 138 5.52 -4.05 -16.60
N GLU A 139 5.48 -4.44 -15.33
CA GLU A 139 5.19 -5.81 -14.88
C GLU A 139 4.57 -5.75 -13.47
N TRP A 140 3.63 -6.63 -13.16
CA TRP A 140 3.04 -6.73 -11.83
C TRP A 140 2.64 -8.17 -11.49
N ASP A 141 2.67 -8.49 -10.20
CA ASP A 141 2.11 -9.71 -9.65
C ASP A 141 0.73 -9.38 -9.04
N SER A 142 -0.37 -9.74 -9.71
CA SER A 142 -1.71 -9.39 -9.22
C SER A 142 -2.02 -10.05 -7.86
N ILE A 143 -2.69 -9.29 -6.98
CA ILE A 143 -3.29 -9.84 -5.74
C ILE A 143 -4.82 -9.97 -5.86
N THR A 144 -5.39 -9.52 -6.98
CA THR A 144 -6.83 -9.45 -7.23
C THR A 144 -7.21 -10.30 -8.44
N GLU A 145 -8.48 -10.28 -8.85
CA GLU A 145 -8.94 -10.90 -10.09
C GLU A 145 -9.08 -9.89 -11.24
N SER A 146 -8.73 -8.60 -11.00
CA SER A 146 -8.86 -7.54 -12.00
C SER A 146 -7.75 -7.56 -13.04
N THR A 147 -8.05 -7.02 -14.23
CA THR A 147 -7.09 -6.95 -15.34
C THR A 147 -5.84 -6.17 -14.94
N PHE A 148 -6.01 -5.05 -14.24
CA PHE A 148 -4.92 -4.25 -13.71
C PHE A 148 -5.15 -3.96 -12.23
N ASP A 149 -4.16 -4.24 -11.41
CA ASP A 149 -4.17 -3.84 -10.00
C ASP A 149 -2.77 -3.51 -9.51
N THR A 150 -2.67 -2.40 -8.79
CA THR A 150 -1.43 -2.02 -8.12
C THR A 150 -1.70 -1.01 -7.02
N GLY A 151 -0.70 -0.81 -6.19
CA GLY A 151 -0.78 0.09 -5.06
C GLY A 151 0.46 0.05 -4.20
N VAL A 152 0.31 0.62 -3.01
CA VAL A 152 1.33 0.64 -1.98
C VAL A 152 0.78 0.06 -0.69
N ILE A 153 1.56 -0.81 -0.07
CA ILE A 153 1.39 -1.26 1.30
C ILE A 153 2.46 -0.58 2.16
N ILE A 154 2.03 -0.02 3.29
CA ILE A 154 2.89 0.70 4.23
C ILE A 154 2.85 -0.03 5.56
N VAL A 155 4.02 -0.33 6.12
CA VAL A 155 4.17 -0.99 7.42
C VAL A 155 5.02 -0.10 8.33
N SER A 156 4.44 0.42 9.40
CA SER A 156 5.14 1.11 10.49
C SER A 156 5.26 0.20 11.71
N GLY A 157 5.85 0.71 12.80
CA GLY A 157 5.92 -0.04 14.06
C GLY A 157 4.55 -0.33 14.71
N ASP A 158 3.51 0.44 14.40
CA ASP A 158 2.20 0.39 15.04
C ASP A 158 1.02 0.22 14.05
N ARG A 159 1.26 0.33 12.74
CA ARG A 159 0.22 0.27 11.71
C ARG A 159 0.68 -0.47 10.46
N ILE A 160 -0.28 -1.08 9.80
CA ILE A 160 -0.17 -1.51 8.41
C ILE A 160 -1.34 -0.93 7.63
N GLY A 161 -1.13 -0.51 6.39
CA GLY A 161 -2.23 -0.15 5.53
C GLY A 161 -1.91 -0.25 4.05
N MET A 162 -2.94 -0.11 3.23
CA MET A 162 -2.80 -0.09 1.77
C MET A 162 -3.65 1.01 1.15
N LEU A 163 -3.12 1.58 0.07
CA LEU A 163 -3.89 2.26 -0.96
C LEU A 163 -3.67 1.48 -2.26
N TRP A 164 -4.72 0.82 -2.73
CA TRP A 164 -4.71 -0.09 -3.87
C TRP A 164 -5.81 0.28 -4.84
N VAL A 165 -5.53 0.20 -6.13
CA VAL A 165 -6.53 0.42 -7.17
C VAL A 165 -6.67 -0.82 -8.04
N GLN A 166 -7.89 -1.07 -8.49
CA GLN A 166 -8.24 -2.15 -9.42
C GLN A 166 -8.99 -1.54 -10.60
N ASP A 167 -8.52 -1.80 -11.81
CA ASP A 167 -9.13 -1.36 -13.06
C ASP A 167 -9.34 -2.53 -14.02
N GLU A 168 -10.39 -2.42 -14.83
CA GLU A 168 -10.68 -3.32 -15.95
C GLU A 168 -10.52 -2.59 -17.28
N ASP A 169 -10.34 -3.36 -18.35
CA ASP A 169 -10.37 -2.88 -19.75
C ASP A 169 -11.77 -2.39 -20.18
#